data_AF-A0A2H0X6P8-F1
#
_entry.id   AF-A0A2H0X6P8-F1
#
_cell.length_a   1.000
_cell.length_b   1.000
_cell.length_c   1.000
_cell.angle_alpha   90.00
_cell.angle_beta   90.00
_cell.angle_gamma   90.00
#
_symmetry.space_group_name_H-M   'P 1'
#
loop_
_entity.id
_entity.type
_entity.pdbx_description
1 polymer ?
#
loop_
_entity_poly.entity_id
_entity_poly.type
_entity_poly.pdbx_seq_one_letter_code
_entity_poly.pdbx_strand_id
1 'polypeptide(L)' 'KRFFKEKDRVRLEPANAKMEPIYAVNVAIQGRVTGVVRRYL' A
#
# COMPACT_ATOMS: atom_id res chain seq x y z
N LYS A 1 1.29 1.53 -2.38
CA LYS A 1 0.53 0.26 -2.32
C LYS A 1 -0.93 0.60 -2.02
N ARG A 2 -1.89 -0.14 -2.55
CA ARG A 2 -3.31 0.02 -2.19
C ARG A 2 -3.60 -0.83 -0.96
N PHE A 3 -4.23 -0.21 0.04
CA PHE A 3 -4.58 -0.87 1.30
C PHE A 3 -5.95 -1.56 1.15
N PHE A 4 -6.01 -2.82 1.56
CA PHE A 4 -7.25 -3.58 1.69
C PHE A 4 -7.32 -4.19 3.08
N LYS A 5 -8.44 -3.94 3.77
CA LYS A 5 -8.77 -4.61 5.03
C LYS A 5 -9.59 -5.86 4.69
N GLU A 6 -8.99 -7.02 4.82
CA GLU A 6 -9.67 -8.31 4.71
C GLU A 6 -10.13 -8.76 6.10
N LYS A 7 -10.88 -9.87 6.18
CA LYS A 7 -11.47 -10.35 7.44
C LYS A 7 -10.41 -10.61 8.52
N ASP A 8 -9.31 -11.25 8.15
CA ASP A 8 -8.31 -11.75 9.12
C ASP A 8 -6.92 -11.09 8.97
N ARG A 9 -6.75 -10.23 7.95
CA ARG A 9 -5.46 -9.62 7.61
C ARG A 9 -5.61 -8.34 6.81
N VAL A 10 -4.50 -7.63 6.67
CA VAL A 10 -4.34 -6.52 5.73
C VAL A 10 -3.58 -7.00 4.52
N ARG A 11 -4.06 -6.62 3.33
CA ARG A 11 -3.32 -6.77 2.06
C ARG A 11 -2.85 -5.41 1.55
N LEU A 12 -1.56 -5.32 1.26
CA LEU A 12 -0.93 -4.15 0.65
C LEU A 12 -0.57 -4.48 -0.80
N GLU A 13 -1.46 -4.10 -1.71
CA GLU A 13 -1.36 -4.41 -3.13
C GLU A 13 -0.38 -3.47 -3.85
N PRO A 14 0.58 -3.98 -4.64
CA PRO A 14 1.42 -3.14 -5.49
C PRO A 14 0.63 -2.54 -6.67
N ALA A 15 1.19 -1.52 -7.31
CA ALA A 15 0.62 -0.91 -8.53
C ALA A 15 1.19 -1.53 -9.82
N ASN A 16 1.91 -2.64 -9.72
CA ASN A 16 2.45 -3.36 -10.87
C ASN A 16 2.23 -4.87 -10.67
N ALA A 17 2.03 -5.59 -11.78
CA ALA A 17 1.67 -7.01 -11.78
C ALA A 17 2.85 -7.97 -11.53
N LYS A 18 4.09 -7.46 -11.55
CA LYS A 18 5.30 -8.29 -11.34
C LYS A 18 5.62 -8.49 -9.86
N MET A 19 5.04 -7.68 -8.98
CA MET A 19 5.26 -7.75 -7.55
C MET A 19 4.11 -8.49 -6.88
N GLU A 20 4.43 -9.32 -5.90
CA GLU A 20 3.42 -9.99 -5.09
C GLU A 20 2.82 -9.04 -4.03
N PRO A 21 1.55 -9.27 -3.64
CA PRO A 21 0.94 -8.55 -2.51
C PRO A 21 1.63 -8.87 -1.19
N ILE A 22 1.70 -7.89 -0.29
CA ILE A 22 2.16 -8.12 1.08
C ILE A 22 0.94 -8.35 1.97
N TYR A 23 0.97 -9.45 2.73
CA TYR A 23 -0.04 -9.77 3.74
C TYR A 23 0.53 -9.56 5.14
N ALA A 24 -0.19 -8.85 5.99
CA ALA A 24 0.21 -8.58 7.37
C ALA A 24 -0.99 -8.56 8.30
N VAL A 25 -0.80 -8.96 9.56
CA VAL A 25 -1.86 -8.90 10.59
C VAL A 25 -1.76 -7.60 11.39
N ASN A 26 -0.52 -7.17 11.69
CA ASN A 26 -0.24 -5.98 12.48
C ASN A 26 0.43 -4.92 11.60
N VAL A 27 -0.26 -3.80 11.37
CA VAL A 27 0.26 -2.64 10.64
C VAL A 27 -0.15 -1.35 11.33
N ALA A 28 0.74 -0.36 11.32
CA ALA A 28 0.43 1.00 11.74
C ALA A 28 0.21 1.88 10.49
N ILE A 29 -1.00 2.42 10.34
CA ILE A 29 -1.31 3.35 9.23
C ILE A 29 -0.74 4.73 9.59
N GLN A 30 0.25 5.19 8.81
CA GLN A 30 0.90 6.50 9.02
C GLN A 30 0.12 7.67 8.40
N GLY A 31 -0.78 7.39 7.45
CA GLY A 31 -1.58 8.41 6.76
C GLY A 31 -2.05 7.96 5.39
N ARG A 32 -2.79 8.85 4.71
CA ARG A 32 -3.26 8.65 3.33
C ARG A 32 -2.45 9.52 2.37
N VAL A 33 -1.96 8.93 1.29
CA VAL A 33 -1.31 9.68 0.20
C VAL A 33 -2.35 10.57 -0.49
N THR A 34 -2.10 11.88 -0.54
CA THR A 34 -2.97 12.88 -1.19
C THR A 34 -2.43 13.40 -2.52
N GLY A 35 -1.11 13.33 -2.73
CA GLY A 35 -0.47 13.78 -3.96
C GLY A 35 1.00 13.36 -4.03
N VAL A 36 1.60 13.52 -5.20
CA VAL A 36 3.02 13.24 -5.44
C VAL A 36 3.64 14.48 -6.08
N VAL A 37 4.69 15.01 -5.48
CA VAL A 37 5.49 16.09 -6.07
C VAL A 37 6.74 15.48 -6.67
N ARG A 38 7.00 15.74 -7.95
CA ARG A 38 8.22 15.33 -8.64
C ARG A 38 8.97 16.56 -9.12
N ARG A 39 10.22 16.70 -8.68
CA ARG A 39 11.13 17.72 -9.18
C ARG A 39 11.75 17.22 -10.49
N TYR A 40 11.67 18.05 -11.54
CA TYR A 40 12.40 17.85 -12.78
C TYR A 40 13.57 18.85 -12.80
N LEU A 41 14.76 18.38 -13.20
CA LEU A 41 15.95 19.19 -13.44
C LEU A 41 16.19 19.29 -14.94
#